data_AF-A0A6L3EID1-F1
#
_entry.id   AF-A0A6L3EID1-F1
#
_cell.length_a   1.000
_cell.length_b   1.000
_cell.length_c   1.000
_cell.angle_alpha   90.00
_cell.angle_beta   90.00
_cell.angle_gamma   90.00
#
_symmetry.space_group_name_H-M   'P 1'
#
loop_
_entity.id
_entity.type
_entity.pdbx_description
1 polymer ?
#
loop_
_entity_poly.entity_id
_entity_poly.type
_entity_poly.pdbx_seq_one_letter_code
_entity_poly.pdbx_strand_id
1 'polypeptide(L)'
;MAIDVVAGRLVEPVEQLTQATGEWSLRLLLATLAVTPLARITGWNRIIRLRRMLGLFSFSYMLMHFSIYLALDRSFYWPEIVTDLTERPYIIAGFACFVLCAPLAATSTDRMIRRLGGRAWKRLHRLVYPASIAAALHFLWLVKADITEPAIYALILSALLGWRLRASGARGAHRPKTNSTPVMGPS
;
A
#
# COMPACT_ATOMS: atom_id res chain seq x y z
N MET A 1 -12.00 -10.24 -31.03
CA MET A 1 -12.17 -10.16 -29.56
C MET A 1 -12.51 -11.56 -29.10
N ALA A 2 -11.49 -12.32 -28.66
CA ALA A 2 -11.65 -13.74 -28.37
C ALA A 2 -12.21 -13.88 -26.95
N ILE A 3 -13.41 -14.45 -26.87
CA ILE A 3 -14.08 -14.87 -25.65
C ILE A 3 -13.52 -16.25 -25.32
N ASP A 4 -12.62 -16.33 -24.33
CA ASP A 4 -12.12 -17.63 -23.87
C ASP A 4 -13.19 -18.28 -22.97
N VAL A 5 -13.85 -19.31 -23.51
CA VAL A 5 -14.83 -20.12 -22.78
C VAL A 5 -14.07 -21.11 -21.90
N VAL A 6 -13.61 -20.65 -20.74
CA VAL A 6 -13.13 -21.52 -19.68
C VAL A 6 -14.23 -21.62 -18.62
N ALA A 7 -14.81 -22.81 -18.46
CA ALA A 7 -15.80 -23.15 -17.43
C ALA A 7 -17.18 -22.44 -17.52
N GLY A 8 -17.72 -22.21 -18.72
CA GLY A 8 -19.13 -21.83 -18.90
C GLY A 8 -19.50 -20.42 -18.43
N ARG A 9 -18.50 -19.56 -18.16
CA ARG A 9 -18.70 -18.12 -17.92
C ARG A 9 -18.09 -17.37 -19.11
N LEU A 10 -18.84 -16.42 -19.67
CA LEU A 10 -18.27 -15.42 -20.57
C LEU A 10 -17.41 -14.51 -19.71
N VAL A 11 -16.10 -14.73 -19.71
CA VAL A 11 -15.18 -13.89 -18.93
C VAL A 11 -14.51 -12.90 -19.88
N GLU A 12 -14.83 -11.63 -19.73
CA GLU A 12 -14.21 -10.56 -20.50
C GLU A 12 -12.71 -10.48 -20.16
N PRO A 13 -11.80 -10.62 -21.14
CA PRO A 13 -10.35 -10.63 -20.88
C PRO A 13 -9.83 -9.39 -20.14
N VAL A 14 -10.48 -8.24 -20.38
CA VAL A 14 -10.17 -6.96 -19.71
C VAL A 14 -10.49 -7.02 -18.22
N GLU A 15 -11.61 -7.65 -17.84
CA GLU A 15 -12.01 -7.79 -16.45
C GLU A 15 -11.01 -8.68 -15.68
N GLN A 16 -10.62 -9.82 -16.25
CA GLN A 16 -9.62 -10.71 -15.64
C GLN A 16 -8.28 -10.00 -15.44
N LEU A 17 -7.84 -9.24 -16.46
CA LEU A 17 -6.60 -8.49 -16.38
C LEU A 17 -6.68 -7.41 -15.29
N THR A 18 -7.82 -6.72 -15.18
CA THR A 18 -8.07 -5.72 -14.15
C THR A 18 -8.02 -6.33 -12.75
N GLN A 19 -8.70 -7.46 -12.54
CA GLN A 19 -8.72 -8.20 -11.28
C GLN A 19 -7.31 -8.68 -10.90
N ALA A 20 -6.63 -9.38 -11.82
CA ALA A 20 -5.30 -9.93 -11.56
C ALA A 20 -4.28 -8.83 -11.22
N THR A 21 -4.27 -7.72 -11.98
CA THR A 21 -3.34 -6.62 -11.72
C THR A 21 -3.63 -5.90 -10.40
N GLY A 22 -4.90 -5.77 -10.02
CA GLY A 22 -5.32 -5.23 -8.72
C GLY A 22 -4.88 -6.13 -7.55
N GLU A 23 -5.12 -7.43 -7.65
CA GLU A 23 -4.70 -8.42 -6.65
C GLU A 23 -3.18 -8.44 -6.46
N TRP A 24 -2.41 -8.48 -7.55
CA TRP A 24 -0.95 -8.48 -7.48
C TRP A 24 -0.41 -7.17 -6.88
N SER A 25 -1.02 -6.03 -7.19
CA SER A 25 -0.66 -4.76 -6.55
C SER A 25 -0.85 -4.81 -5.03
N LEU A 26 -1.99 -5.32 -4.55
CA LEU A 26 -2.31 -5.47 -3.13
C LEU A 26 -1.38 -6.48 -2.45
N ARG A 27 -1.15 -7.65 -3.05
CA ARG A 27 -0.23 -8.69 -2.52
C ARG A 27 1.18 -8.12 -2.33
N LEU A 28 1.70 -7.38 -3.31
CA LEU A 28 3.02 -6.74 -3.23
C LEU A 28 3.07 -5.60 -2.20
N LEU A 29 1.97 -4.85 -2.02
CA LEU A 29 1.87 -3.81 -1.00
C LEU A 29 1.92 -4.42 0.41
N LEU A 30 1.16 -5.49 0.64
CA LEU A 30 1.16 -6.23 1.91
C LEU A 30 2.51 -6.89 2.16
N ALA A 31 3.13 -7.50 1.15
CA ALA A 31 4.48 -8.03 1.24
C ALA A 31 5.49 -6.94 1.65
N THR A 32 5.39 -5.75 1.05
CA THR A 32 6.22 -4.59 1.41
C THR A 32 6.07 -4.20 2.88
N LEU A 33 4.83 -4.21 3.40
CA LEU A 33 4.55 -3.95 4.82
C LEU A 33 5.09 -5.07 5.73
N ALA A 34 5.01 -6.32 5.28
CA ALA A 34 5.46 -7.51 6.01
C ALA A 34 6.99 -7.63 6.15
N VAL A 35 7.78 -7.03 5.24
CA VAL A 35 9.26 -7.04 5.33
C VAL A 35 9.78 -6.58 6.70
N THR A 36 9.17 -5.53 7.29
CA THR A 36 9.63 -4.99 8.58
C THR A 36 9.39 -5.95 9.76
N PRO A 37 8.17 -6.45 10.02
CA PRO A 37 7.95 -7.43 11.06
C PRO A 37 8.77 -8.69 10.85
N LEU A 38 8.85 -9.18 9.61
CA LEU A 38 9.62 -10.37 9.30
C LEU A 38 11.11 -10.21 9.63
N ALA A 39 11.71 -9.07 9.26
CA ALA A 39 13.10 -8.76 9.60
C ALA A 39 13.35 -8.69 11.12
N ARG A 40 12.36 -8.22 11.89
CA ARG A 40 12.49 -8.10 13.36
C ARG A 40 12.30 -9.41 14.09
N ILE A 41 11.37 -10.24 13.64
CA ILE A 41 11.08 -11.53 14.27
C ILE A 41 12.18 -12.54 13.95
N THR A 42 12.68 -12.55 12.72
CA THR A 42 13.74 -13.49 12.30
C THR A 42 15.16 -13.00 12.57
N GLY A 43 15.33 -11.70 12.88
CA GLY A 43 16.65 -11.05 12.96
C GLY A 43 17.34 -10.86 11.60
N TRP A 44 16.75 -11.30 10.50
CA TRP A 44 17.39 -11.28 9.18
C TRP A 44 17.27 -9.91 8.51
N ASN A 45 18.17 -8.99 8.87
CA ASN A 45 18.10 -7.59 8.43
C ASN A 45 18.32 -7.39 6.91
N ARG A 46 18.89 -8.38 6.20
CA ARG A 46 19.14 -8.33 4.75
C ARG A 46 17.85 -8.20 3.94
N ILE A 47 16.74 -8.72 4.44
CA ILE A 47 15.43 -8.69 3.78
C ILE A 47 14.87 -7.26 3.66
N ILE A 48 15.31 -6.32 4.51
CA ILE A 48 14.89 -4.91 4.45
C ILE A 48 15.20 -4.27 3.10
N ARG A 49 16.26 -4.73 2.41
CA ARG A 49 16.64 -4.23 1.08
C ARG A 49 15.57 -4.52 0.01
N LEU A 50 14.77 -5.58 0.19
CA LEU A 50 13.67 -5.92 -0.72
C LEU A 50 12.50 -4.94 -0.62
N ARG A 51 12.37 -4.21 0.48
CA ARG A 51 11.23 -3.31 0.71
C ARG A 51 11.06 -2.26 -0.39
N ARG A 52 12.17 -1.69 -0.87
CA ARG A 52 12.14 -0.69 -1.95
C ARG A 52 11.69 -1.32 -3.27
N MET A 53 12.21 -2.50 -3.58
CA MET A 53 11.85 -3.22 -4.81
C MET A 53 10.37 -3.62 -4.81
N LEU A 54 9.90 -4.24 -3.73
CA LEU A 54 8.50 -4.65 -3.59
C LEU A 54 7.54 -3.46 -3.66
N GLY A 55 7.88 -2.33 -3.03
CA GLY A 55 7.07 -1.12 -3.08
C GLY A 55 6.97 -0.53 -4.49
N LEU A 56 8.08 -0.53 -5.24
CA LEU A 56 8.09 -0.09 -6.63
C LEU A 56 7.29 -1.02 -7.53
N PHE A 57 7.44 -2.35 -7.40
CA PHE A 57 6.63 -3.30 -8.16
C PHE A 57 5.14 -3.19 -7.83
N SER A 58 4.78 -3.02 -6.55
CA SER A 58 3.40 -2.78 -6.15
C SER A 58 2.80 -1.56 -6.88
N PHE A 59 3.56 -0.46 -6.95
CA PHE A 59 3.13 0.73 -7.69
C PHE A 59 3.09 0.52 -9.20
N SER A 60 4.03 -0.22 -9.79
CA SER A 60 3.98 -0.57 -11.23
C SER A 60 2.72 -1.36 -11.59
N TYR A 61 2.35 -2.36 -10.78
CA TYR A 61 1.09 -3.09 -10.96
C TYR A 61 -0.15 -2.21 -10.73
N MET A 62 -0.08 -1.27 -9.78
CA MET A 62 -1.15 -0.30 -9.52
C MET A 62 -1.36 0.64 -10.70
N LEU A 63 -0.27 1.12 -11.30
CA LEU A 63 -0.30 1.96 -12.50
C LEU A 63 -0.90 1.17 -13.67
N MET A 64 -0.49 -0.09 -13.84
CA MET A 64 -1.06 -0.97 -14.87
C MET A 64 -2.56 -1.18 -14.66
N HIS A 65 -2.98 -1.50 -13.44
CA HIS A 65 -4.40 -1.64 -13.07
C HIS A 65 -5.20 -0.37 -13.39
N PHE A 66 -4.69 0.80 -12.99
CA PHE A 66 -5.32 2.09 -13.28
C PHE A 66 -5.35 2.41 -14.79
N SER A 67 -4.29 2.07 -15.53
CA SER A 67 -4.23 2.25 -16.98
C SER A 67 -5.22 1.34 -17.72
N ILE A 68 -5.44 0.11 -17.25
CA ILE A 68 -6.45 -0.79 -17.82
C ILE A 68 -7.85 -0.18 -17.63
N TYR A 69 -8.17 0.30 -16.43
CA TYR A 69 -9.43 1.00 -16.18
C TYR A 69 -9.61 2.22 -17.10
N LEU A 70 -8.61 3.10 -17.20
CA LEU A 70 -8.73 4.30 -18.02
C LEU A 70 -8.81 4.00 -19.53
N ALA A 71 -7.92 3.14 -20.03
CA ALA A 71 -7.70 2.97 -21.46
C ALA A 71 -8.55 1.86 -22.07
N LEU A 72 -8.78 0.76 -21.34
CA LEU A 72 -9.47 -0.42 -21.87
C LEU A 72 -10.92 -0.49 -21.40
N ASP A 73 -11.20 -0.17 -20.14
CA ASP A 73 -12.57 -0.22 -19.59
C ASP A 73 -13.36 1.04 -19.94
N ARG A 74 -12.80 2.23 -19.68
CA ARG A 74 -13.44 3.52 -19.94
C ARG A 74 -13.08 4.19 -21.26
N SER A 75 -12.11 3.66 -22.01
CA SER A 75 -11.65 4.23 -23.29
C SER A 75 -11.39 5.74 -23.26
N PHE A 76 -10.93 6.29 -22.13
CA PHE A 76 -10.77 7.73 -21.86
C PHE A 76 -12.05 8.58 -22.01
N TYR A 77 -13.24 7.98 -21.90
CA TYR A 77 -14.51 8.69 -21.92
C TYR A 77 -14.76 9.40 -20.57
N TRP A 78 -14.38 10.68 -20.53
CA TRP A 78 -14.39 11.49 -19.31
C TRP A 78 -15.72 11.56 -18.55
N PRO A 79 -16.91 11.64 -19.20
CA PRO A 79 -18.17 11.70 -18.46
C PRO A 79 -18.38 10.49 -17.55
N GLU A 80 -18.13 9.27 -18.04
CA GLU A 80 -18.24 8.06 -17.22
C GLU A 80 -17.18 8.01 -16.12
N ILE A 81 -15.95 8.43 -16.40
CA ILE A 81 -14.86 8.47 -15.40
C ILE A 81 -15.23 9.41 -14.25
N VAL A 82 -15.85 10.56 -14.55
CA VAL A 82 -16.32 11.50 -13.53
C VAL A 82 -17.46 10.90 -12.73
N THR A 83 -18.45 10.29 -13.37
CA THR A 83 -19.54 9.57 -12.68
C THR A 83 -19.00 8.47 -11.77
N ASP A 84 -17.99 7.72 -12.23
CA ASP A 84 -17.32 6.71 -11.43
C ASP A 84 -16.63 7.30 -10.19
N LEU A 85 -16.02 8.48 -10.32
CA LEU A 85 -15.37 9.19 -9.21
C LEU A 85 -16.35 9.86 -8.23
N THR A 86 -17.63 10.03 -8.59
CA THR A 86 -18.64 10.60 -7.69
C THR A 86 -19.55 9.54 -7.08
N GLU A 87 -19.95 8.54 -7.86
CA GLU A 87 -20.99 7.58 -7.48
C GLU A 87 -20.45 6.26 -6.93
N ARG A 88 -19.18 5.92 -7.20
CA ARG A 88 -18.63 4.59 -6.88
C ARG A 88 -17.57 4.67 -5.77
N PRO A 89 -17.93 4.39 -4.50
CA PRO A 89 -17.01 4.55 -3.37
C PRO A 89 -15.77 3.65 -3.47
N TYR A 90 -15.90 2.47 -4.07
CA TYR A 90 -14.76 1.59 -4.31
C TYR A 90 -13.75 2.23 -5.26
N ILE A 91 -14.17 2.89 -6.35
CA ILE A 91 -13.26 3.58 -7.28
C ILE A 91 -12.56 4.74 -6.58
N ILE A 92 -13.28 5.50 -5.76
CA ILE A 92 -12.71 6.59 -4.95
C ILE A 92 -11.60 6.05 -4.04
N ALA A 93 -11.83 4.92 -3.35
CA ALA A 93 -10.82 4.30 -2.49
C ALA A 93 -9.58 3.84 -3.29
N GLY A 94 -9.78 3.23 -4.46
CA GLY A 94 -8.70 2.81 -5.35
C GLY A 94 -7.87 3.99 -5.85
N PHE A 95 -8.53 5.05 -6.30
CA PHE A 95 -7.89 6.28 -6.75
C PHE A 95 -7.13 6.98 -5.61
N ALA A 96 -7.70 7.04 -4.40
CA ALA A 96 -7.03 7.57 -3.23
C ALA A 96 -5.75 6.77 -2.90
N CYS A 97 -5.79 5.43 -2.96
CA CYS A 97 -4.59 4.60 -2.82
C CYS A 97 -3.53 4.96 -3.86
N PHE A 98 -3.92 5.08 -5.13
CA PHE A 98 -3.03 5.45 -6.23
C PHE A 98 -2.34 6.79 -6.00
N VAL A 99 -3.12 7.84 -5.68
CA VAL A 99 -2.59 9.18 -5.41
C VAL A 99 -1.66 9.20 -4.20
N LEU A 100 -1.97 8.44 -3.15
CA LEU A 100 -1.12 8.34 -1.95
C LEU A 100 0.19 7.59 -2.23
N CYS A 101 0.18 6.58 -3.11
CA CYS A 101 1.37 5.81 -3.46
C CYS A 101 2.26 6.49 -4.51
N ALA A 102 1.72 7.36 -5.36
CA ALA A 102 2.48 8.11 -6.37
C ALA A 102 3.69 8.89 -5.79
N PRO A 103 3.57 9.72 -4.74
CA PRO A 103 4.72 10.41 -4.17
C PRO A 103 5.71 9.46 -3.48
N LEU A 104 5.26 8.30 -2.99
CA LEU A 104 6.14 7.28 -2.41
C LEU A 104 7.03 6.67 -3.49
N ALA A 105 6.45 6.32 -4.64
CA ALA A 105 7.21 5.80 -5.78
C ALA A 105 8.18 6.86 -6.31
N ALA A 106 7.72 8.10 -6.51
CA ALA A 106 8.56 9.21 -7.00
C ALA A 106 9.75 9.53 -6.07
N THR A 107 9.58 9.33 -4.76
CA THR A 107 10.63 9.59 -3.75
C THR A 107 11.39 8.34 -3.30
N SER A 108 11.24 7.22 -4.02
CA SER A 108 11.96 5.96 -3.79
C SER A 108 13.35 5.95 -4.45
N THR A 109 14.08 7.07 -4.47
CA THR A 109 15.47 7.16 -4.98
C THR A 109 16.43 7.70 -3.92
N ASP A 110 17.68 7.26 -3.95
CA ASP A 110 18.69 7.70 -2.97
C ASP A 110 18.96 9.20 -3.06
N ARG A 111 18.82 9.78 -4.26
CA ARG A 111 18.87 11.22 -4.50
C ARG A 111 17.75 11.95 -3.73
N MET A 112 16.51 11.43 -3.76
CA MET A 112 15.38 12.04 -3.07
C MET A 112 15.47 11.89 -1.55
N ILE A 113 16.02 10.78 -1.04
CA ILE A 113 16.30 10.61 0.39
C ILE A 113 17.27 11.70 0.88
N ARG A 114 18.34 11.96 0.10
CA ARG A 114 19.30 13.02 0.43
C ARG A 114 18.69 14.42 0.32
N ARG A 115 17.87 14.68 -0.71
CA ARG A 115 17.23 16.00 -0.93
C ARG A 115 16.19 16.35 0.13
N LEU A 116 15.30 15.42 0.50
CA LEU A 116 14.23 15.67 1.47
C LEU A 116 14.74 15.59 2.92
N GLY A 117 15.85 14.89 3.14
CA GLY A 117 16.33 14.53 4.46
C GLY A 117 15.53 13.36 5.07
N GLY A 118 16.21 12.55 5.88
CA GLY A 118 15.67 11.29 6.39
C GLY A 118 14.39 11.44 7.24
N ARG A 119 14.17 12.59 7.90
CA ARG A 119 12.98 12.82 8.73
C ARG A 119 11.74 13.11 7.87
N ALA A 120 11.82 14.03 6.91
CA ALA A 120 10.71 14.36 6.03
C ALA A 120 10.38 13.18 5.10
N TRP A 121 11.41 12.50 4.56
CA TRP A 121 11.22 11.28 3.76
C TRP A 121 10.47 10.19 4.53
N LYS A 122 10.84 9.95 5.80
CA LYS A 122 10.11 9.00 6.67
C LYS A 122 8.67 9.43 6.92
N ARG A 123 8.39 10.73 7.09
CA ARG A 123 7.03 11.26 7.28
C ARG A 123 6.19 11.03 6.02
N LEU A 124 6.73 11.33 4.85
CA LEU A 124 6.07 11.08 3.56
C LEU A 124 5.76 9.58 3.40
N HIS A 125 6.72 8.70 3.67
CA HIS A 125 6.52 7.26 3.55
C HIS A 125 5.57 6.65 4.59
N ARG A 126 5.03 7.42 5.54
CA ARG A 126 3.91 6.98 6.39
C ARG A 126 2.59 6.94 5.65
N LEU A 127 2.47 7.61 4.49
CA LEU A 127 1.26 7.53 3.65
C LEU A 127 0.97 6.10 3.15
N VAL A 128 1.96 5.19 3.22
CA VAL A 128 1.74 3.77 2.93
C VAL A 128 0.64 3.15 3.81
N TYR A 129 0.46 3.63 5.05
CA TYR A 129 -0.57 3.10 5.94
C TYR A 129 -1.99 3.46 5.48
N PRO A 130 -2.37 4.75 5.33
CA PRO A 130 -3.67 5.09 4.77
C PRO A 130 -3.84 4.56 3.34
N ALA A 131 -2.80 4.50 2.51
CA ALA A 131 -2.87 3.88 1.18
C ALA A 131 -3.25 2.39 1.25
N SER A 132 -2.61 1.62 2.14
CA SER A 132 -2.93 0.20 2.32
C SER A 132 -4.35 -0.05 2.83
N ILE A 133 -4.87 0.85 3.69
CA ILE A 133 -6.27 0.79 4.15
C ILE A 133 -7.21 1.08 2.99
N ALA A 134 -6.93 2.12 2.20
CA ALA A 134 -7.72 2.45 1.01
C ALA A 134 -7.73 1.30 -0.01
N ALA A 135 -6.59 0.62 -0.23
CA ALA A 135 -6.50 -0.56 -1.10
C ALA A 135 -7.37 -1.73 -0.59
N ALA A 136 -7.35 -2.00 0.71
CA ALA A 136 -8.19 -3.06 1.30
C ALA A 136 -9.68 -2.72 1.21
N LEU A 137 -10.07 -1.45 1.45
CA LEU A 137 -11.45 -0.99 1.31
C LEU A 137 -11.92 -1.03 -0.14
N HIS A 138 -11.07 -0.62 -1.08
CA HIS A 138 -11.34 -0.72 -2.51
C HIS A 138 -11.73 -2.16 -2.90
N PHE A 139 -10.94 -3.15 -2.46
CA PHE A 139 -11.22 -4.55 -2.77
C PHE A 139 -12.45 -5.09 -2.03
N LEU A 140 -12.61 -4.74 -0.74
CA LEU A 140 -13.73 -5.19 0.08
C LEU A 140 -15.08 -4.68 -0.44
N TRP A 141 -15.14 -3.44 -0.91
CA TRP A 141 -16.37 -2.87 -1.48
C TRP A 141 -16.66 -3.32 -2.91
N LEU A 142 -15.65 -3.82 -3.63
CA LEU A 142 -15.82 -4.33 -4.99
C LEU A 142 -16.57 -5.66 -5.01
N VAL A 143 -16.25 -6.56 -4.07
CA VAL A 143 -16.79 -7.93 -4.08
C VAL A 143 -18.16 -7.98 -3.41
N LYS A 144 -19.18 -8.45 -4.15
CA LYS A 144 -20.57 -8.51 -3.67
C LYS A 144 -21.02 -9.87 -3.14
N ALA A 145 -20.35 -10.96 -3.51
CA ALA A 145 -20.82 -12.33 -3.23
C ALA A 145 -19.91 -13.10 -2.27
N ASP A 146 -18.60 -13.17 -2.54
CA ASP A 146 -17.64 -13.91 -1.72
C ASP A 146 -16.57 -12.99 -1.12
N ILE A 147 -16.79 -12.56 0.12
CA ILE A 147 -15.88 -11.66 0.83
C ILE A 147 -14.67 -12.39 1.43
N THR A 148 -14.53 -13.71 1.25
CA THR A 148 -13.48 -14.52 1.89
C THR A 148 -12.08 -14.00 1.55
N GLU A 149 -11.79 -13.82 0.26
CA GLU A 149 -10.47 -13.36 -0.18
C GLU A 149 -10.18 -11.91 0.26
N PRO A 150 -11.07 -10.91 0.05
CA PRO A 150 -10.90 -9.58 0.61
C PRO A 150 -10.72 -9.55 2.14
N ALA A 151 -11.47 -10.40 2.87
CA ALA A 151 -11.38 -10.49 4.33
C ALA A 151 -10.01 -11.03 4.78
N ILE A 152 -9.43 -12.00 4.07
CA ILE A 152 -8.08 -12.49 4.35
C ILE A 152 -7.06 -11.36 4.21
N TYR A 153 -7.11 -10.58 3.13
CA TYR A 153 -6.18 -9.45 2.96
C TYR A 153 -6.39 -8.36 4.02
N ALA A 154 -7.64 -8.04 4.37
CA ALA A 154 -7.97 -7.10 5.43
C ALA A 154 -7.45 -7.59 6.80
N LEU A 155 -7.56 -8.89 7.09
CA LEU A 155 -7.02 -9.50 8.30
C LEU A 155 -5.49 -9.42 8.35
N ILE A 156 -4.81 -9.79 7.26
CA ILE A 156 -3.35 -9.67 7.13
C ILE A 156 -2.91 -8.21 7.36
N LEU A 157 -3.58 -7.26 6.71
CA LEU A 157 -3.28 -5.84 6.88
C LEU A 157 -3.45 -5.41 8.34
N SER A 158 -4.57 -5.78 8.95
CA SER A 158 -4.89 -5.46 10.34
C SER A 158 -3.83 -6.00 11.31
N ALA A 159 -3.38 -7.25 11.11
CA ALA A 159 -2.29 -7.84 11.88
C ALA A 159 -0.97 -7.09 11.69
N LEU A 160 -0.61 -6.73 10.46
CA LEU A 160 0.62 -5.99 10.14
C LEU A 160 0.64 -4.58 10.73
N LEU A 161 -0.49 -3.87 10.70
CA LEU A 161 -0.64 -2.54 11.29
C LEU A 161 -0.68 -2.62 12.83
N GLY A 162 -1.42 -3.57 13.39
CA GLY A 162 -1.52 -3.82 14.83
C GLY A 162 -0.16 -4.14 15.47
N TRP A 163 0.63 -5.01 14.84
CA TRP A 163 2.00 -5.28 15.27
C TRP A 163 2.86 -4.00 15.31
N ARG A 164 2.67 -3.10 14.34
CA ARG A 164 3.46 -1.87 14.21
C ARG A 164 3.10 -0.82 15.26
N LEU A 165 1.83 -0.75 15.66
CA LEU A 165 1.38 0.10 16.77
C LEU A 165 2.00 -0.38 18.09
N ARG A 166 1.94 -1.68 18.38
CA ARG A 166 2.56 -2.29 19.58
C ARG A 166 4.08 -2.05 19.62
N ALA A 167 4.78 -2.28 18.50
CA ALA A 167 6.22 -2.06 18.40
C ALA A 167 6.63 -0.58 18.48
N SER A 168 5.72 0.36 18.23
CA SER A 168 5.97 1.81 18.38
C SER A 168 5.74 2.27 19.82
N GLY A 169 4.69 1.76 20.48
CA GLY A 169 4.44 2.01 21.91
C GLY A 169 5.55 1.50 22.83
N ALA A 170 6.07 0.30 22.57
CA ALA A 170 7.16 -0.30 23.37
C ALA A 170 8.46 0.54 23.39
N ARG A 171 8.72 1.35 22.35
CA ARG A 171 9.91 2.22 22.29
C ARG A 171 9.75 3.55 23.03
N GLY A 172 8.51 4.01 23.25
CA GLY A 172 8.24 5.21 24.03
C GLY A 172 8.41 4.97 25.54
N ALA A 173 8.15 3.75 26.01
CA ALA A 173 8.24 3.38 27.41
C ALA A 173 9.68 3.24 27.94
N HIS A 174 10.68 3.05 27.06
CA HIS A 174 12.08 2.81 27.46
C HIS A 174 12.98 4.05 27.31
N ARG A 175 12.46 5.27 27.43
CA ARG A 175 13.30 6.48 27.45
C ARG A 175 13.91 6.62 28.85
N PRO A 176 15.23 6.43 29.06
CA PRO A 176 15.82 6.59 30.37
C PRO A 176 15.65 8.04 30.79
N LYS A 177 15.16 8.29 32.01
CA LYS A 177 15.21 9.63 32.60
C LYS A 177 16.69 10.00 32.70
N THR A 178 17.13 10.96 31.91
CA THR A 178 18.48 11.53 32.04
C THR A 178 18.49 12.26 33.38
N ASN A 179 19.08 11.65 34.41
CA ASN A 179 19.34 12.33 35.66
C ASN A 179 20.32 13.46 35.38
N SER A 180 19.79 14.67 35.24
CA SER A 180 20.57 15.90 35.28
C SER A 180 21.08 16.06 36.71
N THR A 181 22.29 15.55 36.97
CA THR A 181 23.07 15.94 38.14
C THR A 181 23.27 17.46 38.10
N PRO A 182 22.88 18.21 39.14
CA PRO A 182 23.18 19.63 39.22
C PRO A 182 24.70 19.77 39.27
N VAL A 183 25.27 20.46 38.28
CA VAL A 183 26.67 20.86 38.34
C VAL A 183 26.77 21.95 39.40
N MET A 184 27.20 21.57 40.60
CA MET A 184 27.63 22.53 41.63
C MET A 184 28.91 23.18 41.12
N GLY A 185 28.82 24.45 40.74
CA GLY A 185 29.98 25.24 40.31
C GLY A 185 30.96 25.49 41.47
N PRO A 186 32.27 25.61 41.21
CA PRO A 186 33.25 25.90 42.24
C PRO A 186 33.08 27.35 42.74
N SER A 187 33.06 27.48 44.06
CA SER A 187 33.07 28.72 44.86
C SER A 187 34.41 29.46 44.79
#